data_AF-A0A8J3DE55-F1
#
_entry.id   AF-A0A8J3DE55-F1
#
_cell.length_a   1.000
_cell.length_b   1.000
_cell.length_c   1.000
_cell.angle_alpha   90.00
_cell.angle_beta   90.00
_cell.angle_gamma   90.00
#
_symmetry.space_group_name_H-M   'P 1'
#
loop_
_entity.id
_entity.type
_entity.pdbx_description
1 polymer ?
#
loop_
_entity_poly.entity_id
_entity_poly.type
_entity_poly.pdbx_seq_one_letter_code
_entity_poly.pdbx_strand_id
1 'polypeptide(L)'
;MGGLQRHFDMLAFHLAAQDCVTEEAYQSRVTATKMMPAPPAHQNFEQMQAYALDLMQRNTIGDVLNLCVAGLNNYHIFLAAIKSQKEHGQSAEGQQQVNQTQQEFLKAQIDAKFNTLEENYGILCELEDTIISLGFAIQAMMQHQGLVQPAHLDDQGELAFDLKCVELINEPASGEPAQGRLVDERKVLREGDKVYFTKHELQLLLLTAGSFLDQLYKAVGRYAQENSQGQQGA
;
A
#
# COMPACT_ATOMS: atom_id res chain seq x y z
N MET A 1 -9.19 -9.56 3.10
CA MET A 1 -9.86 -9.08 1.86
C MET A 1 -10.97 -8.06 2.09
N GLY A 2 -11.93 -8.24 3.00
CA GLY A 2 -13.04 -7.28 3.18
C GLY A 2 -12.62 -5.83 3.50
N GLY A 3 -11.50 -5.64 4.20
CA GLY A 3 -10.91 -4.30 4.43
C GLY A 3 -10.44 -3.65 3.12
N LEU A 4 -9.64 -4.36 2.32
CA LEU A 4 -9.13 -3.87 1.04
C LEU A 4 -10.26 -3.49 0.07
N GLN A 5 -11.30 -4.34 -0.04
CA GLN A 5 -12.47 -4.04 -0.88
C GLN A 5 -13.14 -2.73 -0.46
N ARG A 6 -13.27 -2.49 0.85
CA ARG A 6 -13.83 -1.23 1.35
C ARG A 6 -12.99 -0.02 0.95
N HIS A 7 -11.66 -0.11 1.01
CA HIS A 7 -10.79 0.97 0.53
C HIS A 7 -10.93 1.21 -0.98
N PHE A 8 -11.07 0.13 -1.76
CA PHE A 8 -11.34 0.20 -3.20
C PHE A 8 -12.66 0.90 -3.51
N ASP A 9 -13.75 0.47 -2.89
CA ASP A 9 -15.08 1.05 -3.09
C ASP A 9 -15.12 2.52 -2.65
N MET A 10 -14.47 2.85 -1.53
CA MET A 10 -14.35 4.24 -1.04
C MET A 10 -13.59 5.12 -2.03
N LEU A 11 -12.46 4.67 -2.57
CA LEU A 11 -11.71 5.41 -3.57
C LEU A 11 -12.57 5.62 -4.83
N ALA A 12 -13.22 4.56 -5.34
CA ALA A 12 -14.08 4.66 -6.51
C ALA A 12 -15.23 5.66 -6.30
N PHE A 13 -15.86 5.64 -5.12
CA PHE A 13 -16.89 6.61 -4.76
C PHE A 13 -16.35 8.05 -4.72
N HIS A 14 -15.19 8.27 -4.11
CA HIS A 14 -14.55 9.60 -4.06
C HIS A 14 -14.20 10.13 -5.45
N LEU A 15 -13.65 9.29 -6.32
CA LEU A 15 -13.31 9.65 -7.69
C LEU A 15 -14.57 10.05 -8.49
N ALA A 16 -15.62 9.23 -8.42
CA ALA A 16 -16.89 9.52 -9.08
C ALA A 16 -17.54 10.81 -8.55
N ALA A 17 -17.50 11.01 -7.23
CA ALA A 17 -18.00 12.24 -6.61
C ALA A 17 -17.23 13.47 -7.13
N GLN A 18 -15.91 13.38 -7.22
CA GLN A 18 -15.05 14.46 -7.73
C GLN A 18 -15.36 14.81 -9.19
N ASP A 19 -15.63 13.80 -10.03
CA ASP A 19 -16.01 13.99 -11.44
C ASP A 19 -17.35 14.69 -11.63
N CYS A 20 -18.23 14.61 -10.62
CA CYS A 20 -19.58 15.18 -10.68
C CYS A 20 -19.69 16.56 -10.03
N VAL A 21 -18.65 17.09 -9.37
CA VAL A 21 -18.73 18.39 -8.71
C VAL A 21 -18.73 19.51 -9.75
N THR A 22 -19.69 20.44 -9.63
CA THR A 22 -19.72 21.67 -10.43
C THR A 22 -19.41 22.89 -9.56
N GLU A 23 -18.97 23.97 -10.20
CA GLU A 23 -18.69 25.23 -9.51
C GLU A 23 -19.95 25.79 -8.83
N GLU A 24 -21.11 25.70 -9.47
CA GLU A 24 -22.38 26.17 -8.90
C GLU A 24 -22.74 25.41 -7.63
N ALA A 25 -22.57 24.08 -7.65
CA ALA A 25 -22.81 23.24 -6.48
C ALA A 25 -21.85 23.58 -5.34
N TYR A 26 -20.57 23.83 -5.64
CA TYR A 26 -19.58 24.27 -4.66
C TYR A 26 -19.96 25.62 -4.03
N GLN A 27 -20.26 26.62 -4.85
CA GLN A 27 -20.62 27.97 -4.38
C GLN A 27 -21.91 27.96 -3.56
N SER A 28 -22.91 27.18 -3.97
CA SER A 28 -24.14 27.00 -3.19
C SER A 28 -23.86 26.43 -1.80
N ARG A 29 -22.95 25.47 -1.66
CA ARG A 29 -22.56 24.88 -0.37
C ARG A 29 -21.77 25.84 0.51
N VAL A 30 -20.80 26.56 -0.08
CA VAL A 30 -19.98 27.54 0.64
C VAL A 30 -20.83 28.67 1.23
N THR A 31 -21.86 29.10 0.52
CA THR A 31 -22.75 30.19 0.94
C THR A 31 -23.90 29.74 1.84
N ALA A 32 -24.16 28.43 1.97
CA ALA A 32 -25.33 27.89 2.68
C ALA A 32 -25.41 28.31 4.16
N THR A 33 -24.26 28.46 4.84
CA THR A 33 -24.18 28.88 6.25
C THR A 33 -24.33 30.40 6.43
N LYS A 34 -24.40 31.18 5.34
CA LYS A 34 -24.43 32.66 5.29
C LYS A 34 -23.22 33.38 5.91
N MET A 35 -22.35 32.64 6.59
CA MET A 35 -21.12 33.13 7.21
C MET A 35 -20.01 32.13 6.90
N MET A 36 -18.93 32.62 6.29
CA MET A 36 -17.70 31.86 6.15
C MET A 36 -16.80 32.09 7.37
N PRO A 37 -16.12 31.06 7.90
CA PRO A 37 -15.20 31.23 9.03
C PRO A 37 -14.03 32.18 8.74
N ALA A 38 -13.50 32.17 7.51
CA ALA A 38 -12.38 33.02 7.09
C ALA A 38 -12.54 33.44 5.60
N PRO A 39 -13.40 34.43 5.29
CA PRO A 39 -13.66 34.84 3.90
C PRO A 39 -12.41 35.20 3.07
N PRO A 40 -11.37 35.89 3.61
CA PRO A 40 -10.17 36.21 2.85
C PRO A 40 -9.33 34.98 2.43
N ALA A 41 -9.52 33.84 3.10
CA ALA A 41 -8.82 32.59 2.79
C ALA A 41 -9.65 31.65 1.89
N HIS A 42 -10.82 32.11 1.41
CA HIS A 42 -11.66 31.31 0.52
C HIS A 42 -10.91 31.00 -0.78
N GLN A 43 -10.85 29.71 -1.11
CA GLN A 43 -10.30 29.22 -2.37
C GLN A 43 -11.41 29.14 -3.41
N ASN A 44 -11.09 29.47 -4.66
CA ASN A 44 -12.03 29.27 -5.76
C ASN A 44 -12.20 27.77 -6.07
N PHE A 45 -13.12 27.46 -7.00
CA PHE A 45 -13.44 26.09 -7.36
C PHE A 45 -12.22 25.28 -7.84
N GLU A 46 -11.41 25.84 -8.74
CA GLU A 46 -10.22 25.18 -9.29
C GLU A 46 -9.15 24.91 -8.22
N GLN A 47 -8.88 25.89 -7.36
CA GLN A 47 -7.94 25.76 -6.24
C GLN A 47 -8.38 24.67 -5.26
N MET A 48 -9.67 24.65 -4.92
CA MET A 48 -10.23 23.65 -4.01
C MET A 48 -10.24 22.26 -4.64
N GLN A 49 -10.52 22.16 -5.95
CA GLN A 49 -10.47 20.89 -6.68
C GLN A 49 -9.05 20.32 -6.73
N ALA A 50 -8.04 21.16 -7.01
CA ALA A 50 -6.64 20.76 -7.00
C ALA A 50 -6.18 20.34 -5.60
N TYR A 51 -6.57 21.08 -4.55
CA TYR A 51 -6.26 20.71 -3.17
C TYR A 51 -6.93 19.38 -2.76
N ALA A 52 -8.19 19.17 -3.12
CA ALA A 52 -8.90 17.93 -2.83
C ALA A 52 -8.23 16.72 -3.51
N LEU A 53 -7.75 16.89 -4.75
CA LEU A 53 -7.00 15.86 -5.46
C LEU A 53 -5.67 15.54 -4.76
N ASP A 54 -4.91 16.55 -4.34
CA ASP A 54 -3.65 16.38 -3.60
C ASP A 54 -3.87 15.63 -2.27
N LEU A 55 -4.91 16.02 -1.51
CA LEU A 55 -5.27 15.37 -0.26
C LEU A 55 -5.70 13.91 -0.48
N MET A 56 -6.48 13.63 -1.53
CA MET A 56 -6.90 12.28 -1.87
C MET A 56 -5.69 11.40 -2.19
N GLN A 57 -4.75 11.87 -3.00
CA GLN A 57 -3.53 11.11 -3.34
C GLN A 57 -2.74 10.73 -2.08
N ARG A 58 -2.50 11.70 -1.18
CA ARG A 58 -1.80 11.45 0.10
C ARG A 58 -2.52 10.40 0.94
N ASN A 59 -3.85 10.52 1.06
CA ASN A 59 -4.64 9.59 1.86
C ASN A 59 -4.64 8.19 1.25
N THR A 60 -4.84 8.06 -0.06
CA THR A 60 -4.87 6.75 -0.73
C THR A 60 -3.52 6.05 -0.64
N ILE A 61 -2.42 6.75 -0.90
CA ILE A 61 -1.07 6.17 -0.79
C ILE A 61 -0.78 5.79 0.66
N GLY A 62 -1.16 6.64 1.62
CA GLY A 62 -1.00 6.36 3.05
C GLY A 62 -1.80 5.14 3.51
N ASP A 63 -3.06 5.01 3.08
CA ASP A 63 -3.91 3.85 3.37
C ASP A 63 -3.32 2.57 2.79
N VAL A 64 -2.87 2.60 1.53
CA VAL A 64 -2.19 1.47 0.87
C VAL A 64 -0.96 1.03 1.67
N LEU A 65 -0.08 1.98 2.02
CA LEU A 65 1.12 1.68 2.78
C LEU A 65 0.81 1.10 4.16
N ASN A 66 -0.18 1.68 4.85
CA ASN A 66 -0.63 1.18 6.15
C ASN A 66 -1.19 -0.24 6.06
N LEU A 67 -1.94 -0.57 5.01
CA LEU A 67 -2.44 -1.93 4.78
C LEU A 67 -1.29 -2.92 4.57
N CYS A 68 -0.30 -2.57 3.74
CA CYS A 68 0.87 -3.42 3.49
C CYS A 68 1.69 -3.63 4.78
N VAL A 69 1.99 -2.56 5.52
CA VAL A 69 2.75 -2.63 6.77
C VAL A 69 2.00 -3.39 7.86
N ALA A 70 0.67 -3.20 7.98
CA ALA A 70 -0.15 -3.99 8.89
C ALA A 70 -0.11 -5.48 8.53
N GLY A 71 -0.15 -5.80 7.24
CA GLY A 71 0.05 -7.16 6.73
C GLY A 71 1.40 -7.74 7.16
N LEU A 72 2.50 -7.06 6.85
CA LEU A 72 3.86 -7.44 7.26
C LEU A 72 3.94 -7.72 8.76
N ASN A 73 3.47 -6.80 9.59
CA ASN A 73 3.53 -6.92 11.04
C ASN A 73 2.71 -8.11 11.55
N ASN A 74 1.52 -8.35 10.99
CA ASN A 74 0.66 -9.46 11.37
C ASN A 74 1.22 -10.81 10.90
N TYR A 75 1.84 -10.87 9.73
CA TYR A 75 2.43 -12.12 9.24
C TYR A 75 3.75 -12.46 9.95
N HIS A 76 4.56 -11.45 10.29
CA HIS A 76 5.81 -11.67 11.00
C HIS A 76 5.61 -12.34 12.37
N ILE A 77 4.60 -11.95 13.15
CA ILE A 77 4.36 -12.59 14.46
C ILE A 77 4.02 -14.08 14.31
N PHE A 78 3.32 -14.48 13.24
CA PHE A 78 3.07 -15.90 12.96
C PHE A 78 4.35 -16.65 12.57
N LEU A 79 5.19 -16.05 11.72
CA LEU A 79 6.47 -16.62 11.33
C LEU A 79 7.39 -16.81 12.55
N ALA A 80 7.50 -15.79 13.40
CA ALA A 80 8.28 -15.85 14.64
C ALA A 80 7.77 -16.95 15.58
N ALA A 81 6.44 -17.08 15.72
CA ALA A 81 5.83 -18.14 16.53
C ALA A 81 6.12 -19.55 16.00
N ILE A 82 6.02 -19.76 14.68
CA ILE A 82 6.32 -21.06 14.05
C ILE A 82 7.80 -21.43 14.25
N LYS A 83 8.70 -20.47 14.02
CA LYS A 83 10.14 -20.68 14.21
C LYS A 83 10.48 -21.01 15.66
N SER A 84 9.96 -20.22 16.60
CA SER A 84 10.20 -20.44 18.02
C SER A 84 9.61 -21.76 18.52
N GLN A 85 8.42 -22.16 18.03
CA GLN A 85 7.83 -23.46 18.39
C GLN A 85 8.71 -24.64 17.94
N LYS A 86 9.41 -24.51 16.81
CA LYS A 86 10.35 -25.53 16.31
C LYS A 86 11.62 -25.61 17.16
N GLU A 87 12.15 -24.47 17.59
CA GLU A 87 13.40 -24.37 18.34
C GLU A 87 13.24 -24.66 19.84
N HIS A 88 12.13 -24.20 20.43
CA HIS A 88 11.94 -24.14 21.88
C HIS A 88 10.65 -24.82 22.37
N GLY A 89 9.84 -25.42 21.47
CA GLY A 89 8.56 -26.01 21.82
C GLY A 89 7.57 -24.99 22.42
N GLN A 90 6.64 -25.46 23.25
CA GLN A 90 5.71 -24.60 23.99
C GLN A 90 6.33 -24.16 25.33
N SER A 91 7.39 -23.37 25.27
CA SER A 91 8.09 -22.86 26.46
C SER A 91 7.83 -21.36 26.68
N ALA A 92 7.98 -20.92 27.94
CA ALA A 92 7.89 -19.50 28.28
C ALA A 92 9.03 -18.68 27.63
N GLU A 93 10.21 -19.30 27.48
CA GLU A 93 11.36 -18.70 26.80
C GLU A 93 11.07 -18.44 25.32
N GLY A 94 10.46 -19.42 24.62
CA GLY A 94 10.04 -19.24 23.23
C GLY A 94 9.01 -18.10 23.08
N GLN A 95 8.02 -18.03 23.98
CA GLN A 95 7.04 -16.93 23.95
C GLN A 95 7.69 -15.55 24.19
N GLN A 96 8.69 -15.48 25.08
CA GLN A 96 9.42 -14.24 25.32
C GLN A 96 10.25 -13.82 24.09
N GLN A 97 10.90 -14.77 23.43
CA GLN A 97 11.63 -14.53 22.19
C GLN A 97 10.71 -14.01 21.08
N VAL A 98 9.55 -14.65 20.85
CA VAL A 98 8.56 -14.18 19.87
C VAL A 98 8.15 -12.74 20.13
N ASN A 99 7.85 -12.40 21.38
CA ASN A 99 7.47 -11.05 21.76
C ASN A 99 8.61 -10.04 21.51
N GLN A 100 9.85 -10.41 21.82
CA GLN A 100 11.01 -9.54 21.62
C GLN A 100 11.26 -9.31 20.13
N THR A 101 11.35 -10.37 19.33
CA THR A 101 11.57 -10.27 17.87
C THR A 101 10.43 -9.50 17.20
N GLN A 102 9.18 -9.68 17.63
CA GLN A 102 8.06 -8.90 17.12
C GLN A 102 8.19 -7.41 17.47
N GLN A 103 8.59 -7.06 18.69
CA GLN A 103 8.77 -5.65 19.08
C GLN A 103 9.89 -4.97 18.29
N GLU A 104 10.98 -5.69 18.03
CA GLU A 104 12.08 -5.22 17.18
C GLU A 104 11.58 -5.02 15.75
N PHE A 105 10.87 -6.01 15.18
CA PHE A 105 10.28 -5.92 13.85
C PHE A 105 9.32 -4.74 13.72
N LEU A 106 8.45 -4.50 14.70
CA LEU A 106 7.49 -3.38 14.67
C LEU A 106 8.17 -2.01 14.55
N LYS A 107 9.34 -1.83 15.18
CA LYS A 107 10.11 -0.58 15.19
C LYS A 107 11.02 -0.41 13.97
N ALA A 108 11.30 -1.49 13.26
CA ALA A 108 12.15 -1.46 12.08
C ALA A 108 11.54 -0.62 10.95
N GLN A 109 12.41 0.00 10.15
CA GLN A 109 12.03 0.64 8.90
C GLN A 109 11.54 -0.40 7.88
N ILE A 110 10.83 0.04 6.85
CA ILE A 110 10.14 -0.88 5.91
C ILE A 110 11.14 -1.77 5.17
N ASP A 111 12.25 -1.23 4.69
CA ASP A 111 13.37 -1.96 4.10
C ASP A 111 13.92 -3.05 5.05
N ALA A 112 14.18 -2.69 6.31
CA ALA A 112 14.67 -3.64 7.30
C ALA A 112 13.65 -4.75 7.63
N LYS A 113 12.34 -4.48 7.52
CA LYS A 113 11.30 -5.51 7.67
C LYS A 113 11.39 -6.54 6.56
N PHE A 114 11.60 -6.13 5.30
CA PHE A 114 11.74 -7.06 4.19
C PHE A 114 13.01 -7.90 4.30
N ASN A 115 14.15 -7.28 4.61
CA ASN A 115 15.40 -8.00 4.90
C ASN A 115 15.20 -9.05 6.00
N THR A 116 14.46 -8.71 7.07
CA THR A 116 14.15 -9.65 8.14
C THR A 116 13.33 -10.85 7.63
N LEU A 117 12.39 -10.64 6.70
CA LEU A 117 11.60 -11.72 6.09
C LEU A 117 12.44 -12.64 5.22
N GLU A 118 13.34 -12.07 4.42
CA GLU A 118 14.24 -12.82 3.56
C GLU A 118 15.26 -13.62 4.38
N GLU A 119 16.02 -12.96 5.25
CA GLU A 119 17.14 -13.59 5.96
C GLU A 119 16.68 -14.64 6.98
N ASN A 120 15.60 -14.36 7.72
CA ASN A 120 15.19 -15.23 8.82
C ASN A 120 14.18 -16.31 8.44
N TYR A 121 13.46 -16.12 7.33
CA TYR A 121 12.36 -16.98 6.92
C TYR A 121 12.41 -17.38 5.43
N GLY A 122 13.35 -16.86 4.64
CA GLY A 122 13.47 -17.19 3.22
C GLY A 122 12.33 -16.64 2.35
N ILE A 123 11.63 -15.61 2.82
CA ILE A 123 10.46 -15.04 2.13
C ILE A 123 10.88 -13.80 1.36
N LEU A 124 10.99 -13.96 0.04
CA LEU A 124 11.21 -12.86 -0.92
C LEU A 124 9.87 -12.26 -1.33
N CYS A 125 9.78 -10.93 -1.29
CA CYS A 125 8.58 -10.18 -1.67
C CYS A 125 8.79 -9.49 -3.01
N GLU A 126 8.10 -9.94 -4.06
CA GLU A 126 8.22 -9.38 -5.43
C GLU A 126 7.93 -7.87 -5.49
N LEU A 127 7.01 -7.39 -4.63
CA LEU A 127 6.57 -5.99 -4.61
C LEU A 127 7.25 -5.15 -3.52
N GLU A 128 8.36 -5.62 -2.97
CA GLU A 128 9.16 -4.91 -1.97
C GLU A 128 9.53 -3.49 -2.44
N ASP A 129 10.16 -3.37 -3.60
CA ASP A 129 10.65 -2.10 -4.15
C ASP A 129 9.52 -1.08 -4.33
N THR A 130 8.35 -1.55 -4.77
CA THR A 130 7.17 -0.69 -4.93
C THR A 130 6.66 -0.20 -3.57
N ILE A 131 6.63 -1.05 -2.54
CA ILE A 131 6.17 -0.66 -1.21
C ILE A 131 7.14 0.32 -0.54
N ILE A 132 8.44 0.10 -0.71
CA ILE A 132 9.48 1.04 -0.26
C ILE A 132 9.33 2.39 -0.98
N SER A 133 9.14 2.35 -2.30
CA SER A 133 8.92 3.55 -3.12
C SER A 133 7.65 4.33 -2.72
N LEU A 134 6.59 3.65 -2.28
CA LEU A 134 5.41 4.32 -1.70
C LEU A 134 5.72 5.03 -0.38
N GLY A 135 6.64 4.49 0.42
CA GLY A 135 7.20 5.17 1.60
C GLY A 135 7.88 6.49 1.21
N PHE A 136 8.76 6.45 0.20
CA PHE A 136 9.41 7.66 -0.31
C PHE A 136 8.44 8.65 -0.94
N ALA A 137 7.40 8.18 -1.63
CA ALA A 137 6.35 9.03 -2.19
C ALA A 137 5.63 9.84 -1.08
N ILE A 138 5.26 9.19 0.03
CA ILE A 138 4.67 9.87 1.20
C ILE A 138 5.65 10.85 1.82
N GLN A 139 6.91 10.46 1.99
CA GLN A 139 7.95 11.35 2.52
C GLN A 139 8.08 12.62 1.64
N ALA A 140 8.16 12.47 0.32
CA ALA A 140 8.22 13.57 -0.64
C ALA A 140 7.00 14.49 -0.51
N MET A 141 5.78 13.92 -0.46
CA MET A 141 4.55 14.69 -0.31
C MET A 141 4.47 15.45 1.02
N MET A 142 4.93 14.85 2.11
CA MET A 142 4.85 15.45 3.45
C MET A 142 5.96 16.48 3.72
N GLN A 143 7.17 16.25 3.22
CA GLN A 143 8.36 17.00 3.63
C GLN A 143 8.92 17.90 2.51
N HIS A 144 8.65 17.56 1.25
CA HIS A 144 9.28 18.20 0.09
C HIS A 144 8.26 18.79 -0.89
N GLN A 145 7.07 19.17 -0.39
CA GLN A 145 5.99 19.75 -1.21
C GLN A 145 5.58 18.85 -2.39
N GLY A 146 5.80 17.54 -2.28
CA GLY A 146 5.54 16.57 -3.34
C GLY A 146 6.66 16.44 -4.36
N LEU A 147 7.80 17.10 -4.21
CA LEU A 147 8.93 16.97 -5.14
C LEU A 147 9.84 15.80 -4.77
N VAL A 148 10.17 14.98 -5.76
CA VAL A 148 11.16 13.89 -5.63
C VAL A 148 12.55 14.49 -5.42
N GLN A 149 13.25 14.00 -4.40
CA GLN A 149 14.60 14.40 -4.02
C GLN A 149 15.59 13.28 -4.37
N PRO A 150 16.90 13.57 -4.48
CA PRO A 150 17.91 12.53 -4.72
C PRO A 150 17.86 11.38 -3.70
N ALA A 151 17.50 11.67 -2.45
CA ALA A 151 17.38 10.67 -1.39
C ALA A 151 16.21 9.68 -1.56
N HIS A 152 15.31 9.92 -2.52
CA HIS A 152 14.19 9.02 -2.83
C HIS A 152 14.47 8.09 -4.01
N LEU A 153 15.60 8.26 -4.68
CA LEU A 153 15.91 7.56 -5.92
C LEU A 153 16.75 6.31 -5.64
N ASP A 154 16.56 5.30 -6.48
CA ASP A 154 17.40 4.11 -6.53
C ASP A 154 18.75 4.36 -7.23
N ASP A 155 19.55 3.32 -7.39
CA ASP A 155 20.85 3.36 -8.07
C ASP A 155 20.75 3.76 -9.56
N GLN A 156 19.56 3.70 -10.16
CA GLN A 156 19.30 4.14 -11.54
C GLN A 156 18.85 5.61 -11.60
N GLY A 157 18.69 6.27 -10.46
CA GLY A 157 18.16 7.63 -10.38
C GLY A 157 16.64 7.67 -10.57
N GLU A 158 15.94 6.59 -10.24
CA GLU A 158 14.51 6.42 -10.41
C GLU A 158 13.78 6.20 -9.07
N LEU A 159 12.60 6.80 -8.94
CA LEU A 159 11.59 6.38 -7.97
C LEU A 159 10.51 5.63 -8.76
N ALA A 160 10.58 4.30 -8.74
CA ALA A 160 9.78 3.43 -9.59
C ALA A 160 8.66 2.70 -8.82
N PHE A 161 7.54 2.48 -9.49
CA PHE A 161 6.40 1.74 -8.97
C PHE A 161 5.96 0.73 -10.03
N ASP A 162 5.94 -0.55 -9.67
CA ASP A 162 5.41 -1.62 -10.50
C ASP A 162 3.97 -1.90 -10.05
N LEU A 163 3.03 -1.26 -10.75
CA LEU A 163 1.61 -1.28 -10.41
C LEU A 163 0.94 -2.51 -11.03
N LYS A 164 0.37 -3.39 -10.20
CA LYS A 164 -0.38 -4.55 -10.69
C LYS A 164 -1.67 -4.09 -11.37
N CYS A 165 -1.87 -4.50 -12.61
CA CYS A 165 -3.10 -4.29 -13.39
C CYS A 165 -3.59 -5.60 -14.02
N VAL A 166 -4.84 -5.63 -14.48
CA VAL A 166 -5.43 -6.81 -15.14
C VAL A 166 -5.42 -6.60 -16.64
N GLU A 167 -4.67 -7.43 -17.35
CA GLU A 167 -4.74 -7.54 -18.80
C GLU A 167 -5.78 -8.62 -19.16
N LEU A 168 -6.82 -8.23 -19.91
CA LEU A 168 -7.84 -9.15 -20.38
C LEU A 168 -7.29 -10.01 -21.52
N ILE A 169 -7.43 -11.33 -21.38
CA ILE A 169 -6.98 -12.29 -22.40
C ILE A 169 -8.04 -12.42 -23.50
N ASN A 170 -9.33 -12.26 -23.16
CA ASN A 170 -10.45 -12.20 -24.09
C ASN A 170 -11.48 -11.16 -23.61
N GLU A 171 -12.20 -10.53 -24.54
CA GLU A 171 -13.40 -9.78 -24.17
C GLU A 171 -14.44 -10.76 -23.60
N PRO A 172 -15.03 -10.48 -22.41
CA PRO A 172 -16.02 -11.36 -21.83
C PRO A 172 -17.25 -11.44 -22.74
N ALA A 173 -17.62 -12.64 -23.16
CA ALA A 173 -18.96 -12.90 -23.69
C ALA A 173 -19.98 -12.59 -22.58
N SER A 174 -21.17 -12.11 -22.96
CA SER A 174 -22.18 -11.65 -22.00
C SER A 174 -22.48 -12.72 -20.93
N GLY A 175 -22.12 -12.43 -19.68
CA GLY A 175 -22.42 -13.29 -18.53
C GLY A 175 -21.26 -14.17 -18.04
N GLU A 176 -20.10 -14.18 -18.69
CA GLU A 176 -18.90 -14.88 -18.18
C GLU A 176 -17.93 -13.91 -17.48
N PRO A 177 -17.25 -14.34 -16.39
CA PRO A 177 -16.19 -13.55 -15.79
C PRO A 177 -15.04 -13.41 -16.80
N ALA A 178 -14.61 -12.17 -17.02
CA ALA A 178 -13.49 -11.89 -17.91
C ALA A 178 -12.25 -12.66 -17.45
N GLN A 179 -11.65 -13.45 -18.36
CA GLN A 179 -10.37 -14.09 -18.08
C GLN A 179 -9.26 -13.06 -18.30
N GLY A 180 -8.52 -12.77 -17.24
CA GLY A 180 -7.40 -11.84 -17.28
C GLY A 180 -6.19 -12.42 -16.55
N ARG A 181 -5.02 -11.83 -16.84
CA ARG A 181 -3.79 -12.07 -16.09
C ARG A 181 -3.35 -10.78 -15.41
N LEU A 182 -2.67 -10.91 -14.27
CA LEU A 182 -2.00 -9.78 -13.67
C LEU A 182 -0.72 -9.49 -14.43
N VAL A 183 -0.53 -8.22 -14.79
CA VAL A 183 0.70 -7.70 -15.38
C VAL A 183 1.13 -6.44 -14.62
N ASP A 184 2.38 -6.02 -14.84
CA ASP A 184 2.93 -4.83 -14.20
C ASP A 184 2.91 -3.64 -15.16
N GLU A 185 2.34 -2.54 -14.66
CA GLU A 185 2.43 -1.22 -15.27
C GLU A 185 3.45 -0.40 -14.49
N ARG A 186 4.59 -0.13 -15.11
CA ARG A 186 5.69 0.59 -14.47
C ARG A 186 5.50 2.11 -14.58
N LYS A 187 5.48 2.79 -13.43
CA LYS A 187 5.54 4.24 -13.32
C LYS A 187 6.92 4.64 -12.78
N VAL A 188 7.55 5.63 -13.40
CA VAL A 188 8.85 6.16 -12.99
C VAL A 188 8.76 7.66 -12.74
N LEU A 189 9.32 8.11 -11.63
CA LEU A 189 9.56 9.52 -11.32
C LEU A 189 11.06 9.75 -11.13
N ARG A 190 11.54 10.93 -11.52
CA ARG A 190 12.94 11.34 -11.40
C ARG A 190 13.09 12.54 -10.47
N GLU A 191 14.32 12.92 -10.17
CA GLU A 191 14.61 14.12 -9.37
C GLU A 191 13.83 15.34 -9.88
N GLY A 192 13.19 16.06 -8.95
CA GLY A 192 12.43 17.26 -9.27
C GLY A 192 11.01 17.01 -9.81
N ASP A 193 10.66 15.77 -10.17
CA ASP A 193 9.30 15.44 -10.53
C ASP A 193 8.36 15.62 -9.34
N LYS A 194 7.14 16.06 -9.62
CA LYS A 194 6.08 16.05 -8.61
C LYS A 194 5.49 14.65 -8.52
N VAL A 195 5.47 14.08 -7.31
CA VAL A 195 4.74 12.86 -7.00
C VAL A 195 3.27 13.09 -7.34
N TYR A 196 2.82 12.38 -8.37
CA TYR A 196 1.48 12.47 -8.89
C TYR A 196 1.03 11.14 -9.46
N PHE A 197 -0.15 10.68 -9.03
CA PHE A 197 -0.82 9.51 -9.57
C PHE A 197 -2.13 9.93 -10.24
N THR A 198 -2.37 9.41 -11.44
CA THR A 198 -3.66 9.51 -12.10
C THR A 198 -4.71 8.74 -11.30
N LYS A 199 -5.98 9.03 -11.55
CA LYS A 199 -7.11 8.34 -10.92
C LYS A 199 -7.05 6.82 -11.12
N HIS A 200 -6.61 6.39 -12.30
CA HIS A 200 -6.43 4.98 -12.62
C HIS A 200 -5.28 4.37 -11.81
N GLU A 201 -4.10 5.02 -11.81
CA GLU A 201 -2.94 4.55 -11.06
C GLU A 201 -3.25 4.44 -9.55
N LEU A 202 -4.05 5.35 -8.99
CA LEU A 202 -4.51 5.26 -7.58
C LEU A 202 -5.33 3.99 -7.31
N GLN A 203 -6.15 3.55 -8.26
CA GLN A 203 -6.88 2.28 -8.14
C GLN A 203 -5.93 1.09 -8.26
N LEU A 204 -4.95 1.16 -9.16
CA LEU A 204 -3.93 0.13 -9.32
C LEU A 204 -3.07 -0.03 -8.06
N LEU A 205 -2.83 1.03 -7.29
CA LEU A 205 -2.13 0.92 -6.00
C LEU A 205 -2.85 -0.02 -5.02
N LEU A 206 -4.19 0.04 -4.95
CA LEU A 206 -4.97 -0.86 -4.10
C LEU A 206 -4.93 -2.31 -4.62
N LEU A 207 -4.96 -2.50 -5.94
CA LEU A 207 -4.80 -3.82 -6.54
C LEU A 207 -3.40 -4.39 -6.23
N THR A 208 -2.37 -3.55 -6.33
CA THR A 208 -0.97 -3.88 -6.00
C THR A 208 -0.84 -4.30 -4.54
N ALA A 209 -1.44 -3.55 -3.61
CA ALA A 209 -1.49 -3.91 -2.19
C ALA A 209 -2.17 -5.27 -1.96
N GLY A 210 -3.28 -5.53 -2.67
CA GLY A 210 -3.98 -6.81 -2.61
C GLY A 210 -3.12 -7.97 -3.10
N SER A 211 -2.45 -7.80 -4.24
CA SER A 211 -1.51 -8.78 -4.78
C SER A 211 -0.38 -9.06 -3.81
N PHE A 212 0.24 -8.02 -3.26
CA PHE A 212 1.29 -8.15 -2.26
C PHE A 212 0.84 -8.97 -1.04
N LEU A 213 -0.29 -8.60 -0.43
CA LEU A 213 -0.81 -9.28 0.77
C LEU A 213 -1.16 -10.75 0.49
N ASP A 214 -1.71 -11.05 -0.69
CA ASP A 214 -2.00 -12.42 -1.12
C ASP A 214 -0.72 -13.25 -1.33
N GLN A 215 0.29 -12.68 -1.99
CA GLN A 215 1.59 -13.34 -2.15
C GLN A 215 2.27 -13.60 -0.81
N LEU A 216 2.29 -12.61 0.08
CA LEU A 216 2.86 -12.75 1.41
C LEU A 216 2.12 -13.82 2.24
N TYR A 217 0.79 -13.83 2.19
CA TYR A 217 -0.02 -14.87 2.83
C TYR A 217 0.36 -16.27 2.35
N LYS A 218 0.47 -16.46 1.03
CA LYS A 218 0.87 -17.74 0.42
C LYS A 218 2.29 -18.14 0.83
N ALA A 219 3.22 -17.19 0.87
CA ALA A 219 4.59 -17.46 1.31
C ALA A 219 4.66 -17.91 2.78
N VAL A 220 3.95 -17.23 3.67
CA VAL A 220 3.83 -17.62 5.09
C VAL A 220 3.19 -19.00 5.23
N GLY A 221 2.15 -19.29 4.43
CA GLY A 221 1.51 -20.60 4.39
C GLY A 221 2.46 -21.72 3.98
N ARG A 222 3.31 -21.49 2.96
CA ARG A 222 4.36 -22.45 2.55
C ARG A 222 5.38 -22.66 3.65
N TYR A 223 5.90 -21.58 4.25
CA TYR A 223 6.83 -21.65 5.37
C TYR A 223 6.27 -22.49 6.53
N ALA A 224 4.99 -22.29 6.88
CA ALA A 224 4.32 -23.06 7.92
C ALA A 224 4.19 -24.56 7.58
N GLN A 225 3.88 -24.89 6.33
CA GLN A 225 3.77 -26.28 5.86
C GLN A 225 5.12 -27.01 5.93
N GLU A 226 6.18 -26.37 5.43
CA GLU A 226 7.54 -26.93 5.44
C GLU A 226 8.07 -27.16 6.86
N ASN A 227 7.71 -26.28 7.80
CA ASN A 227 8.15 -26.38 9.20
C ASN A 227 7.24 -27.22 10.10
N SER A 228 6.04 -27.61 9.64
CA SER A 228 5.12 -28.52 10.36
C SER A 228 5.29 -29.99 9.97
N GLN A 229 5.67 -30.28 8.71
CA GLN A 229 5.90 -31.66 8.25
C GLN A 229 7.11 -32.35 8.91
N GLY A 230 8.00 -31.60 9.56
CA GLY A 230 9.09 -32.14 10.38
C GLY A 230 8.66 -32.78 11.71
N GLN A 231 7.39 -32.65 12.12
CA GLN A 231 6.88 -33.20 13.39
C GLN A 231 6.12 -34.54 13.25
N GLN A 232 5.84 -35.02 12.03
CA GLN A 232 5.11 -36.29 11.81
C GLN A 232 6.02 -37.50 11.52
N GLY A 233 7.34 -37.31 11.54
CA GLY A 233 8.34 -38.34 11.19
C GLY A 233 9.33 -38.72 12.29
N ALA A 234 9.09 -38.34 13.54
CA ALA A 234 9.93 -38.70 14.69
C ALA A 234 9.15 -39.51 15.73
#